data_AF-K1TN51-F1
#
_entry.id   AF-K1TN51-F1
#
_cell.length_a   1.000
_cell.length_b   1.000
_cell.length_c   1.000
_cell.angle_alpha   90.00
_cell.angle_beta   90.00
_cell.angle_gamma   90.00
#
_symmetry.space_group_name_H-M   'P 1'
#
loop_
_entity.id
_entity.type
_entity.pdbx_description
1 polymer ?
#
loop_
_entity_poly.entity_id
_entity_poly.type
_entity_poly.pdbx_seq_one_letter_code
_entity_poly.pdbx_strand_id
1 'polypeptide(L)' 'MKLDRRYHCFGCGADGDVIDFAATLYGLGKKEAAVQLAQDFGLSYED' A
#
# COMPACT_ATOMS: atom_id res chain seq x y z
N MET A 1 19.69 1.98 -12.30
CA MET A 1 18.51 2.87 -12.23
C MET A 1 17.50 2.18 -11.35
N LYS A 2 17.33 2.64 -10.09
CA LYS A 2 16.39 2.04 -9.14
C LYS A 2 15.02 2.59 -9.50
N LEU A 3 14.14 1.75 -10.05
CA LEU A 3 12.76 2.17 -10.33
C LEU A 3 12.03 2.16 -8.98
N ASP A 4 11.93 3.31 -8.33
CA ASP A 4 11.08 3.45 -7.15
C ASP A 4 9.63 3.23 -7.59
N ARG A 5 9.11 2.03 -7.33
CA ARG A 5 7.72 1.65 -7.64
C ARG A 5 6.79 2.33 -6.61
N ARG A 6 6.50 3.60 -6.85
CA ARG A 6 5.58 4.43 -6.08
C ARG A 6 4.37 4.81 -6.90
N TYR A 7 3.24 5.07 -6.25
CA TYR A 7 2.07 5.66 -6.88
C TYR A 7 2.11 7.18 -6.70
N HIS A 8 1.55 7.90 -7.68
CA HIS A 8 1.36 9.34 -7.60
C HIS A 8 0.02 9.69 -8.26
N CYS A 9 -0.82 10.47 -7.57
CA CYS A 9 -2.07 10.99 -8.09
C CYS A 9 -1.87 12.41 -8.64
N PHE A 10 -1.87 12.55 -9.97
CA PHE A 10 -1.71 13.85 -10.62
C PHE A 10 -2.87 14.84 -10.41
N GLY A 11 -4.01 14.38 -9.89
CA GLY A 11 -5.17 15.23 -9.60
C GLY A 11 -5.14 15.88 -8.22
N CYS A 12 -4.79 15.12 -7.18
CA CYS A 12 -4.78 15.60 -5.79
C CYS A 12 -3.40 15.66 -5.13
N GLY A 13 -2.36 15.12 -5.77
CA GLY A 13 -0.99 15.08 -5.25
C GLY A 13 -0.70 13.98 -4.23
N ALA A 14 -1.64 13.06 -3.97
CA ALA A 14 -1.37 11.90 -3.13
C ALA A 14 -0.21 11.06 -3.71
N ASP A 15 0.73 10.65 -2.87
CA ASP A 15 1.92 9.88 -3.25
C ASP A 15 2.21 8.83 -2.16
N GLY A 16 2.94 7.79 -2.51
CA GLY A 16 3.37 6.77 -1.56
C GLY A 16 3.69 5.43 -2.23
N ASP A 17 3.85 4.40 -1.41
CA ASP A 17 4.01 3.03 -1.90
C ASP A 17 2.68 2.27 -1.96
N VAL A 18 2.76 0.97 -2.23
CA VAL A 18 1.57 0.10 -2.34
C VAL A 18 0.80 0.01 -1.02
N ILE A 19 1.48 0.11 0.13
CA ILE A 19 0.84 0.07 1.46
C ILE A 19 0.11 1.39 1.71
N ASP A 20 0.73 2.53 1.39
CA ASP A 20 0.08 3.84 1.50
C ASP A 20 -1.18 3.93 0.61
N PHE A 21 -1.11 3.37 -0.59
CA PHE A 21 -2.25 3.28 -1.50
C PHE A 21 -3.38 2.41 -0.92
N ALA A 22 -3.06 1.19 -0.47
CA ALA A 22 -4.05 0.27 0.09
C ALA A 22 -4.68 0.82 1.38
N ALA A 23 -3.88 1.46 2.25
CA ALA A 23 -4.37 2.11 3.46
C ALA A 23 -5.39 3.21 3.13
N THR A 24 -5.08 4.06 2.16
CA THR A 24 -6.00 5.14 1.73
C THR A 24 -7.24 4.58 1.04
N LEU A 25 -7.09 3.56 0.20
CA LEU A 25 -8.18 2.95 -0.56
C LEU A 25 -9.21 2.27 0.35
N TYR A 26 -8.74 1.57 1.39
CA TYR A 26 -9.60 0.81 2.30
C TYR A 26 -9.91 1.52 3.62
N GLY A 27 -9.33 2.71 3.86
CA GLY A 27 -9.50 3.44 5.12
C GLY A 27 -8.86 2.74 6.33
N LEU A 28 -7.74 2.06 6.12
CA LEU A 28 -7.04 1.24 7.12
C LEU A 28 -5.77 1.93 7.64
N GLY A 29 -5.29 1.51 8.81
CA GLY A 29 -3.93 1.78 9.23
C GLY A 29 -2.90 1.05 8.35
N LYS A 30 -1.66 1.54 8.29
CA LYS A 30 -0.62 0.95 7.42
C LYS A 30 -0.33 -0.54 7.71
N LYS A 31 -0.34 -0.94 8.98
CA LYS A 31 -0.16 -2.35 9.38
C LYS A 31 -1.33 -3.21 8.88
N GLU A 32 -2.56 -2.75 9.08
CA GLU A 32 -3.76 -3.44 8.64
C GLU A 32 -3.80 -3.55 7.11
N ALA A 33 -3.39 -2.50 6.39
CA ALA A 33 -3.24 -2.53 4.94
C ALA A 33 -2.18 -3.55 4.49
N ALA A 34 -1.05 -3.64 5.19
CA ALA A 34 -0.03 -4.66 4.90
C ALA A 34 -0.53 -6.09 5.15
N VAL A 35 -1.28 -6.31 6.23
CA VAL A 35 -1.94 -7.60 6.54
C VAL A 35 -2.98 -7.94 5.47
N GLN A 36 -3.82 -6.98 5.08
CA GLN A 36 -4.82 -7.15 4.02
C GLN A 36 -4.15 -7.55 2.70
N LEU A 37 -3.09 -6.83 2.29
CA LEU A 37 -2.31 -7.16 1.10
C LEU A 37 -1.73 -8.58 1.20
N ALA A 38 -1.17 -8.97 2.35
CA ALA A 38 -0.65 -10.31 2.53
C ALA A 38 -1.75 -11.37 2.36
N GLN A 39 -2.95 -11.15 2.93
CA GLN A 39 -4.09 -12.04 2.79
C GLN A 39 -4.58 -12.14 1.34
N ASP A 40 -4.70 -11.01 0.64
CA ASP A 40 -5.16 -10.94 -0.76
C ASP A 40 -4.24 -11.74 -1.72
N PHE A 41 -2.94 -11.77 -1.42
CA PHE A 41 -1.94 -12.48 -2.22
C PHE A 41 -1.51 -13.83 -1.64
N GLY A 42 -2.11 -14.29 -0.54
CA GLY A 42 -1.78 -15.57 0.11
C GLY A 42 -0.36 -15.62 0.72
N LEU A 43 0.17 -14.48 1.15
CA LEU A 43 1.46 -14.35 1.82
C LEU A 43 1.31 -14.49 3.34
N SER A 44 2.28 -15.14 3.99
CA SER A 44 2.38 -15.13 5.45
C SER A 44 2.88 -13.76 5.92
N TYR A 45 2.14 -13.14 6.82
CA TYR A 45 2.56 -11.93 7.53
C TYR A 45 2.71 -12.27 9.00
N GLU A 46 3.95 -12.29 9.49
CA GLU A 46 4.27 -12.49 10.90
C GLU A 46 4.31 -11.11 11.60
N ASP A 47 3.73 -11.03 12.79
CA ASP A 47 3.56 -9.80 13.58
C ASP A 47 4.87 -9.21 14.16
#